data_AF-A0A4Q3V404-F1
#
_entry.id   AF-A0A4Q3V404-F1
#
_cell.length_a   1.000
_cell.length_b   1.000
_cell.length_c   1.000
_cell.angle_alpha   90.00
_cell.angle_beta   90.00
_cell.angle_gamma   90.00
#
_symmetry.space_group_name_H-M   'P 1'
#
loop_
_entity.id
_entity.type
_entity.pdbx_description
1 polymer ?
#
loop_
_entity_poly.entity_id
_entity_poly.type
_entity_poly.pdbx_seq_one_letter_code
_entity_poly.pdbx_strand_id
1 'polypeptide(L)'
;MNKEAAYWIALAHLPKWGYAKINTLIINFFHDHKIQIDEFFHLSETDWKEKYKLDENQISDLRNAKNDLPKTAFMAESFLSQGYEIIPITSAEYSKTLKRNLKATYSPSVLYVKGNKQLMQERSIAIVGSRSASQVALDFTDNVAKQACQDYKVVVSGFAKGVDKQALDSALNYKGQSIIVLPQGIMTFSSGFKTYYQQILAGDVLVLSTFFPKAPWKTELAMARNPIWLRAGS
;
A
#
# COMPACT_ATOMS: atom_id res chain seq x y z
N MET A 1 -9.71 -10.43 15.88
CA MET A 1 -8.70 -10.87 14.89
C MET A 1 -9.29 -10.64 13.52
N ASN A 2 -8.63 -9.88 12.64
CA ASN A 2 -9.14 -9.64 11.29
C ASN A 2 -9.04 -10.95 10.49
N LYS A 3 -10.11 -11.76 10.53
CA LYS A 3 -10.16 -13.13 9.97
C LYS A 3 -9.84 -13.16 8.48
N GLU A 4 -10.01 -12.04 7.79
CA GLU A 4 -9.83 -11.92 6.35
C GLU A 4 -8.40 -11.59 5.93
N ALA A 5 -7.51 -11.21 6.87
CA ALA A 5 -6.17 -10.70 6.55
C ALA A 5 -5.36 -11.66 5.65
N ALA A 6 -5.41 -12.96 5.95
CA ALA A 6 -4.72 -13.98 5.18
C ALA A 6 -5.23 -14.08 3.74
N TYR A 7 -6.55 -14.02 3.56
CA TYR A 7 -7.20 -14.08 2.25
C TYR A 7 -6.87 -12.86 1.40
N TRP A 8 -6.89 -11.66 1.99
CA TRP A 8 -6.50 -10.43 1.31
C TRP A 8 -5.04 -10.46 0.85
N ILE A 9 -4.12 -10.92 1.70
CA ILE A 9 -2.71 -11.09 1.34
C ILE A 9 -2.57 -12.13 0.20
N ALA A 10 -3.25 -13.27 0.31
CA ALA A 10 -3.18 -14.34 -0.67
C ALA A 10 -3.67 -13.87 -2.05
N LEU A 11 -4.82 -13.20 -2.10
CA LEU A 11 -5.42 -12.68 -3.32
C LEU A 11 -4.56 -11.57 -3.96
N ALA A 12 -4.09 -10.61 -3.16
CA ALA A 12 -3.33 -9.45 -3.65
C ALA A 12 -1.98 -9.82 -4.27
N HIS A 13 -1.46 -11.02 -3.96
CA HIS A 13 -0.15 -11.48 -4.39
C HIS A 13 -0.19 -12.78 -5.19
N LEU A 14 -1.32 -13.08 -5.85
CA LEU A 14 -1.41 -14.17 -6.81
C LEU A 14 -0.34 -14.00 -7.91
N PRO A 15 0.38 -15.08 -8.26
CA PRO A 15 1.50 -15.02 -9.19
C PRO A 15 1.02 -14.59 -10.58
N LYS A 16 1.62 -13.56 -11.17
CA LYS A 16 1.31 -13.04 -12.52
C LYS A 16 -0.06 -12.34 -12.66
N TRP A 17 -0.78 -12.12 -11.56
CA TRP A 17 -2.02 -11.35 -11.60
C TRP A 17 -1.72 -9.86 -11.33
N GLY A 18 -2.06 -9.01 -12.30
CA GLY A 18 -1.99 -7.55 -12.13
C GLY A 18 -3.20 -6.99 -11.39
N TYR A 19 -3.10 -5.74 -10.91
CA TYR A 19 -4.18 -5.06 -10.17
C TYR A 19 -5.50 -5.04 -10.92
N ALA A 20 -5.50 -4.77 -12.23
CA ALA A 20 -6.71 -4.79 -13.04
C ALA A 20 -7.47 -6.12 -12.91
N LYS A 21 -6.77 -7.25 -13.03
CA LYS A 21 -7.38 -8.59 -12.96
C LYS A 21 -7.91 -8.88 -11.56
N ILE A 22 -7.11 -8.61 -10.53
CA ILE A 22 -7.49 -8.82 -9.14
C ILE A 22 -8.69 -7.94 -8.77
N ASN A 23 -8.68 -6.67 -9.16
CA ASN A 23 -9.76 -5.74 -8.84
C ASN A 23 -11.05 -6.07 -9.59
N THR A 24 -10.99 -6.55 -10.84
CA THR A 24 -12.17 -7.07 -11.53
C THR A 24 -12.77 -8.26 -10.79
N LEU A 25 -11.93 -9.18 -10.31
CA LEU A 25 -12.40 -10.32 -9.50
C LEU A 25 -13.04 -9.84 -8.18
N ILE A 26 -12.41 -8.88 -7.50
CA ILE A 26 -12.96 -8.27 -6.27
C ILE A 26 -14.32 -7.63 -6.53
N ILE A 27 -14.46 -6.85 -7.61
CA ILE A 27 -15.75 -6.24 -7.98
C ILE A 27 -16.79 -7.35 -8.19
N ASN A 28 -16.43 -8.41 -8.91
CA ASN A 28 -17.35 -9.50 -9.22
C ASN A 28 -17.85 -10.23 -7.95
N PHE A 29 -16.96 -10.62 -7.03
CA PHE A 29 -17.43 -11.31 -5.81
C PHE A 29 -18.04 -10.37 -4.77
N PHE A 30 -17.44 -9.19 -4.56
CA PHE A 30 -17.82 -8.29 -3.47
C PHE A 30 -19.02 -7.39 -3.81
N HIS A 31 -19.07 -6.85 -5.03
CA HIS A 31 -20.15 -5.97 -5.47
C HIS A 31 -21.27 -6.72 -6.18
N ASP A 32 -20.94 -7.58 -7.16
CA ASP A 32 -21.97 -8.22 -8.00
C ASP A 32 -22.64 -9.38 -7.27
N HIS A 33 -21.84 -10.24 -6.63
CA HIS A 33 -22.35 -11.41 -5.89
C HIS A 33 -22.56 -11.17 -4.39
N LYS A 34 -22.08 -10.03 -3.85
CA LYS A 34 -22.24 -9.63 -2.44
C LYS A 34 -21.71 -10.64 -1.42
N ILE A 35 -20.65 -11.38 -1.77
CA ILE A 35 -19.98 -12.30 -0.85
C ILE A 35 -18.67 -11.72 -0.32
N GLN A 36 -18.27 -12.17 0.86
CA GLN A 36 -16.98 -11.77 1.44
C GLN A 36 -15.82 -12.58 0.85
N ILE A 37 -14.58 -12.13 1.09
CA ILE A 37 -13.40 -12.76 0.51
C ILE A 37 -13.17 -14.17 1.06
N ASP A 38 -13.45 -14.42 2.34
CA ASP A 38 -13.33 -15.74 2.93
C ASP A 38 -14.35 -16.70 2.29
N GLU A 39 -15.60 -16.27 2.12
CA GLU A 39 -16.62 -17.03 1.40
C GLU A 39 -16.18 -17.36 -0.04
N PHE A 40 -15.61 -16.39 -0.75
CA PHE A 40 -15.09 -16.58 -2.11
C PHE A 40 -14.01 -17.68 -2.17
N PHE A 41 -13.10 -17.72 -1.21
CA PHE A 41 -12.06 -18.77 -1.14
C PHE A 41 -12.62 -20.16 -0.77
N HIS A 42 -13.81 -20.24 -0.17
CA HIS A 42 -14.46 -21.50 0.17
C HIS A 42 -15.33 -22.08 -0.95
N LEU A 43 -15.57 -21.32 -2.02
CA LEU A 43 -16.28 -21.80 -3.20
C LEU A 43 -15.61 -23.02 -3.84
N SER A 44 -16.41 -23.80 -4.57
CA SER A 44 -15.91 -24.91 -5.38
C SER A 44 -15.20 -24.39 -6.63
N GLU A 45 -14.34 -25.22 -7.23
CA GLU A 45 -13.71 -24.87 -8.50
C GLU A 45 -14.72 -24.75 -9.65
N THR A 46 -15.81 -25.53 -9.58
CA THR A 46 -16.95 -25.40 -10.48
C THR A 46 -17.58 -24.02 -10.37
N ASP A 47 -17.76 -23.49 -9.15
CA ASP A 47 -18.26 -22.12 -8.95
C ASP A 47 -17.28 -21.08 -9.51
N TRP A 48 -15.98 -21.22 -9.24
CA TRP A 48 -14.95 -20.35 -9.81
C TRP A 48 -14.98 -20.35 -11.35
N LYS A 49 -15.17 -21.50 -11.97
CA LYS A 49 -15.26 -21.63 -13.43
C LYS A 49 -16.57 -21.08 -13.99
N GLU A 50 -17.70 -21.46 -13.40
CA GLU A 50 -19.02 -21.16 -13.97
C GLU A 50 -19.52 -19.76 -13.63
N LYS A 51 -19.35 -19.31 -12.38
CA LYS A 51 -19.83 -18.00 -11.91
C LYS A 51 -18.84 -16.88 -12.19
N TYR A 52 -17.56 -17.13 -11.94
CA TYR A 52 -16.49 -16.11 -12.09
C TYR A 52 -15.74 -16.21 -13.41
N LYS A 53 -16.07 -17.19 -14.27
CA LYS A 53 -15.50 -17.38 -15.61
C LYS A 53 -13.97 -17.48 -15.58
N LEU A 54 -13.41 -18.08 -14.53
CA LEU A 54 -11.98 -18.26 -14.37
C LEU A 54 -11.48 -19.43 -15.24
N ASP A 55 -10.31 -19.25 -15.86
CA ASP A 55 -9.65 -20.31 -16.64
C ASP A 55 -8.92 -21.31 -15.73
N GLU A 56 -8.48 -22.44 -16.29
CA GLU A 56 -7.80 -23.52 -15.54
C GLU A 56 -6.51 -23.05 -14.84
N ASN A 57 -5.76 -22.13 -15.44
CA ASN A 57 -4.55 -21.59 -14.82
C ASN A 57 -4.91 -20.70 -13.62
N GLN A 58 -5.96 -19.90 -13.75
CA GLN A 58 -6.47 -19.04 -12.69
C GLN A 58 -7.02 -19.83 -11.51
N ILE A 59 -7.75 -20.90 -11.79
CA ILE A 59 -8.27 -21.83 -10.77
C ILE A 59 -7.09 -22.51 -10.07
N SER A 60 -6.06 -22.93 -10.81
CA SER A 60 -4.83 -23.49 -10.24
C SER A 60 -4.11 -22.50 -9.32
N ASP A 61 -3.95 -21.24 -9.73
CA ASP A 61 -3.36 -20.18 -8.90
C ASP A 61 -4.13 -19.97 -7.59
N LEU A 62 -5.47 -19.92 -7.65
CA LEU A 62 -6.33 -19.77 -6.47
C LEU A 62 -6.28 -21.01 -5.56
N ARG A 63 -6.25 -22.21 -6.13
CA ARG A 63 -6.09 -23.46 -5.37
C ARG A 63 -4.76 -23.46 -4.62
N ASN A 64 -3.67 -23.07 -5.28
CA ASN A 64 -2.36 -22.97 -4.66
C ASN A 64 -2.35 -21.94 -3.52
N ALA A 65 -2.94 -20.76 -3.76
CA ALA A 65 -3.08 -19.74 -2.73
C ALA A 65 -3.93 -20.22 -1.53
N LYS A 66 -5.00 -20.98 -1.79
CA LYS A 66 -5.84 -21.62 -0.76
C LYS A 66 -5.04 -22.65 0.06
N ASN A 67 -4.23 -23.46 -0.59
CA ASN A 67 -3.35 -24.42 0.09
C ASN A 67 -2.28 -23.73 0.96
N ASP A 68 -1.80 -22.56 0.54
CA ASP A 68 -0.84 -21.74 1.28
C ASP A 68 -1.48 -20.84 2.36
N LEU A 69 -2.81 -20.87 2.54
CA LEU A 69 -3.51 -20.05 3.54
C LEU A 69 -3.00 -20.27 4.98
N PRO A 70 -2.74 -21.50 5.47
CA PRO A 70 -2.22 -21.68 6.83
C PRO A 70 -0.90 -20.93 7.07
N LYS A 71 0.02 -20.99 6.10
CA LYS A 71 1.29 -20.25 6.13
C LYS A 71 1.06 -18.74 6.07
N THR A 72 0.12 -18.30 5.24
CA THR A 72 -0.21 -16.89 5.07
C THR A 72 -0.90 -16.34 6.33
N ALA A 73 -1.77 -17.11 6.97
CA ALA A 73 -2.45 -16.78 8.21
C ALA A 73 -1.46 -16.63 9.37
N PHE A 74 -0.52 -17.56 9.53
CA PHE A 74 0.55 -17.44 10.53
C PHE A 74 1.37 -16.16 10.35
N MET A 75 1.69 -15.80 9.09
CA MET A 75 2.39 -14.55 8.79
C MET A 75 1.51 -13.32 9.06
N ALA A 76 0.22 -13.38 8.71
CA ALA A 76 -0.74 -12.31 8.96
C ALA A 76 -0.96 -12.05 10.45
N GLU A 77 -0.96 -13.09 11.29
CA GLU A 77 -1.03 -12.93 12.75
C GLU A 77 0.18 -12.19 13.29
N SER A 78 1.40 -12.60 12.88
CA SER A 78 2.63 -11.90 13.23
C SER A 78 2.67 -10.46 12.71
N PHE A 79 2.09 -10.21 11.53
CA PHE A 79 1.95 -8.89 10.95
C PHE A 79 1.03 -8.00 11.79
N LEU A 80 -0.18 -8.48 12.13
CA LEU A 80 -1.15 -7.73 12.92
C LEU A 80 -0.64 -7.49 14.36
N SER A 81 0.02 -8.46 14.98
CA SER A 81 0.56 -8.32 16.34
C SER A 81 1.68 -7.29 16.45
N GLN A 82 2.36 -6.98 15.35
CA GLN A 82 3.36 -5.91 15.27
C GLN A 82 2.75 -4.52 15.03
N GLY A 83 1.41 -4.41 15.02
CA GLY A 83 0.69 -3.16 14.81
C GLY A 83 0.68 -2.69 13.35
N TYR A 84 0.87 -3.61 12.40
CA TYR A 84 0.60 -3.33 11.00
C TYR A 84 -0.89 -3.55 10.70
N GLU A 85 -1.43 -2.77 9.77
CA GLU A 85 -2.81 -2.87 9.33
C GLU A 85 -2.90 -3.19 7.83
N ILE A 86 -4.01 -3.81 7.45
CA ILE A 86 -4.34 -4.18 6.07
C ILE A 86 -5.60 -3.41 5.69
N ILE A 87 -5.53 -2.63 4.62
CA ILE A 87 -6.65 -1.84 4.10
C ILE A 87 -6.98 -2.34 2.68
N PRO A 88 -7.98 -3.22 2.54
CA PRO A 88 -8.48 -3.66 1.24
C PRO A 88 -9.10 -2.51 0.43
N ILE A 89 -9.13 -2.62 -0.90
CA ILE A 89 -9.78 -1.66 -1.81
C ILE A 89 -11.29 -1.50 -1.60
N THR A 90 -11.91 -2.45 -0.89
CA THR A 90 -13.31 -2.46 -0.47
C THR A 90 -13.54 -1.73 0.86
N SER A 91 -12.48 -1.44 1.62
CA SER A 91 -12.58 -0.74 2.91
C SER A 91 -12.93 0.73 2.73
N ALA A 92 -13.74 1.27 3.66
CA ALA A 92 -14.03 2.69 3.75
C ALA A 92 -12.78 3.54 4.09
N GLU A 93 -11.75 2.91 4.68
CA GLU A 93 -10.49 3.57 5.04
C GLU A 93 -9.52 3.70 3.86
N TYR A 94 -9.82 3.04 2.73
CA TYR A 94 -9.03 3.18 1.51
C TYR A 94 -9.17 4.61 0.94
N SER A 95 -8.05 5.23 0.56
CA SER A 95 -8.06 6.62 0.05
C SER A 95 -8.94 6.77 -1.19
N LYS A 96 -9.96 7.62 -1.09
CA LYS A 96 -10.86 7.94 -2.21
C LYS A 96 -10.11 8.63 -3.33
N THR A 97 -9.18 9.53 -2.98
CA THR A 97 -8.30 10.22 -3.94
C THR A 97 -7.44 9.22 -4.70
N LEU A 98 -6.78 8.30 -3.99
CA LEU A 98 -5.95 7.27 -4.62
C LEU A 98 -6.76 6.37 -5.55
N LYS A 99 -7.93 5.90 -5.08
CA LYS A 99 -8.85 5.04 -5.86
C LYS A 99 -9.33 5.75 -7.13
N ARG A 100 -9.68 7.04 -7.03
CA ARG A 100 -10.10 7.88 -8.16
C ARG A 100 -8.97 8.09 -9.18
N ASN A 101 -7.77 8.43 -8.71
CA ASN A 101 -6.64 8.79 -9.58
C ASN A 101 -6.03 7.56 -10.28
N LEU A 102 -6.04 6.40 -9.62
CA LEU A 102 -5.50 5.15 -10.18
C LEU A 102 -6.54 4.36 -10.97
N LYS A 103 -7.84 4.50 -10.68
CA LYS A 103 -8.92 3.64 -11.21
C LYS A 103 -8.67 2.16 -10.88
N ALA A 104 -9.65 1.31 -11.18
CA ALA A 104 -9.55 -0.13 -10.93
C ALA A 104 -8.32 -0.78 -11.59
N THR A 105 -7.80 -0.23 -12.68
CA THR A 105 -6.66 -0.79 -13.42
C THR A 105 -5.34 -0.71 -12.65
N TYR A 106 -5.12 0.36 -11.87
CA TYR A 106 -3.84 0.63 -11.22
C TYR A 106 -3.92 0.73 -9.69
N SER A 107 -5.13 0.74 -9.11
CA SER A 107 -5.30 0.76 -7.65
C SER A 107 -4.80 -0.54 -7.03
N PRO A 108 -3.88 -0.49 -6.06
CA PRO A 108 -3.52 -1.66 -5.27
C PRO A 108 -4.76 -2.27 -4.61
N SER A 109 -4.93 -3.58 -4.74
CA SER A 109 -6.06 -4.29 -4.13
C SER A 109 -6.02 -4.23 -2.61
N VAL A 110 -4.82 -4.10 -2.04
CA VAL A 110 -4.55 -4.00 -0.61
C VAL A 110 -3.45 -2.98 -0.36
N LEU A 111 -3.62 -2.17 0.69
CA LEU A 111 -2.57 -1.33 1.26
C LEU A 111 -2.15 -1.92 2.61
N TYR A 112 -0.85 -2.05 2.82
CA TYR A 112 -0.25 -2.39 4.10
C TYR A 112 0.23 -1.12 4.75
N VAL A 113 -0.24 -0.82 5.96
CA VAL A 113 0.06 0.45 6.61
C VAL A 113 0.50 0.31 8.06
N LYS A 114 1.21 1.32 8.56
CA LYS A 114 1.52 1.51 9.98
C LYS A 114 1.65 3.00 10.30
N GLY A 115 0.94 3.45 11.34
CA GLY A 115 0.83 4.86 11.71
C GLY A 115 -0.58 5.40 11.50
N ASN A 116 -0.72 6.72 11.36
CA ASN A 116 -2.03 7.35 11.24
C ASN A 116 -2.61 7.26 9.82
N LYS A 117 -3.55 6.33 9.60
CA LYS A 117 -4.22 6.14 8.31
C LYS A 117 -5.10 7.31 7.85
N GLN A 118 -5.50 8.21 8.75
CA GLN A 118 -6.28 9.41 8.38
C GLN A 118 -5.51 10.29 7.40
N LEU A 119 -4.17 10.29 7.45
CA LEU A 119 -3.32 11.05 6.53
C LEU A 119 -3.62 10.76 5.05
N MET A 120 -4.10 9.55 4.71
CA MET A 120 -4.45 9.20 3.33
C MET A 120 -5.73 9.86 2.82
N GLN A 121 -6.53 10.45 3.71
CA GLN A 121 -7.77 11.17 3.39
C GLN A 121 -7.55 12.69 3.32
N GLU A 122 -6.41 13.17 3.83
CA GLU A 122 -6.04 14.58 3.82
C GLU A 122 -5.54 15.03 2.45
N ARG A 123 -5.53 16.35 2.23
CA ARG A 123 -4.88 16.94 1.06
C ARG A 123 -3.39 16.65 1.13
N SER A 124 -2.80 16.25 0.01
CA SER A 124 -1.41 15.82 0.01
C SER A 124 -0.68 16.26 -1.24
N ILE A 125 0.65 16.40 -1.14
CA ILE A 125 1.54 16.73 -2.24
C ILE A 125 2.64 15.68 -2.33
N ALA A 126 2.82 15.13 -3.52
CA ALA A 126 3.92 14.22 -3.80
C ALA A 126 5.17 15.04 -4.16
N ILE A 127 6.25 14.86 -3.39
CA ILE A 127 7.55 15.46 -3.70
C ILE A 127 8.49 14.32 -4.10
N VAL A 128 9.01 14.41 -5.33
CA VAL A 128 9.88 13.40 -5.92
C VAL A 128 11.09 14.06 -6.55
N GLY A 129 12.24 13.40 -6.50
CA GLY A 129 13.41 13.91 -7.20
C GLY A 129 14.61 12.98 -7.19
N SER A 130 15.75 13.53 -7.56
CA SER A 130 17.00 12.78 -7.72
C SER A 130 17.47 12.18 -6.39
N ARG A 131 18.01 10.96 -6.46
CA ARG A 131 18.74 10.33 -5.35
C ARG A 131 20.08 10.99 -5.06
N SER A 132 20.65 11.65 -6.08
CA SER A 132 21.89 12.41 -6.03
C SER A 132 21.56 13.88 -6.29
N ALA A 133 20.79 14.48 -5.39
CA ALA A 133 20.38 15.88 -5.49
C ALA A 133 21.52 16.82 -5.08
N SER A 134 21.67 17.95 -5.76
CA SER A 134 22.57 19.03 -5.35
C SER A 134 22.02 19.75 -4.12
N GLN A 135 22.87 20.48 -3.39
CA GLN A 135 22.43 21.27 -2.24
C GLN A 135 21.29 22.25 -2.61
N VAL A 136 21.41 22.92 -3.76
CA VAL A 136 20.36 23.81 -4.28
C VAL A 136 19.02 23.09 -4.45
N ALA A 137 19.02 21.85 -4.93
CA ALA A 137 17.79 21.07 -5.08
C ALA A 137 17.21 20.64 -3.71
N LEU A 138 18.07 20.38 -2.72
CA LEU A 138 17.64 20.08 -1.35
C LEU A 138 17.03 21.31 -0.67
N ASP A 139 17.66 22.47 -0.81
CA ASP A 139 17.15 23.74 -0.26
C ASP A 139 15.82 24.14 -0.91
N PHE A 140 15.69 23.91 -2.23
CA PHE A 140 14.41 24.09 -2.92
C PHE A 140 13.35 23.12 -2.38
N THR A 141 13.71 21.85 -2.17
CA THR A 141 12.83 20.83 -1.61
C THR A 141 12.34 21.20 -0.21
N ASP A 142 13.22 21.72 0.64
CA ASP A 142 12.89 22.20 1.99
C ASP A 142 11.85 23.33 1.93
N ASN A 143 12.05 24.32 1.05
CA ASN A 143 11.11 25.42 0.86
C ASN A 143 9.73 24.95 0.36
N VAL A 144 9.70 23.99 -0.58
CA VAL A 144 8.44 23.41 -1.07
C VAL A 144 7.73 22.64 0.04
N ALA A 145 8.45 21.84 0.83
CA ALA A 145 7.89 21.11 1.96
C ALA A 145 7.35 22.07 3.03
N LYS A 146 8.09 23.15 3.33
CA LYS A 146 7.64 24.20 4.25
C LYS A 146 6.31 24.81 3.83
N GLN A 147 6.19 25.19 2.56
CA GLN A 147 4.95 25.76 2.03
C GLN A 147 3.80 24.75 2.09
N ALA A 148 4.08 23.48 1.76
CA ALA A 148 3.08 22.42 1.88
C ALA A 148 2.56 22.26 3.32
N CYS A 149 3.45 22.30 4.30
CA CYS A 149 3.06 22.24 5.71
C CYS A 149 2.25 23.48 6.14
N GLN A 150 2.60 24.68 5.67
CA GLN A 150 1.83 25.90 5.92
C GLN A 150 0.42 25.84 5.31
N ASP A 151 0.28 25.16 4.17
CA ASP A 151 -1.02 24.89 3.52
C ASP A 151 -1.78 23.71 4.15
N TYR A 152 -1.28 23.13 5.26
CA TYR A 152 -1.83 21.92 5.90
C TYR A 152 -1.92 20.71 4.96
N LYS A 153 -0.97 20.58 4.02
CA LYS A 153 -0.86 19.44 3.12
C LYS A 153 0.09 18.39 3.68
N VAL A 154 -0.30 17.13 3.55
CA VAL A 154 0.54 15.98 3.87
C VAL A 154 1.59 15.79 2.77
N VAL A 155 2.86 15.66 3.14
CA VAL A 155 3.95 15.42 2.17
C VAL A 155 4.07 13.93 1.89
N VAL A 156 3.90 13.50 0.65
CA VAL A 156 4.08 12.11 0.24
C VAL A 156 5.47 11.93 -0.37
N SER A 157 6.25 11.02 0.21
CA SER A 157 7.63 10.75 -0.21
C SER A 157 7.92 9.26 -0.34
N GLY A 158 9.04 8.94 -0.97
CA GLY A 158 9.41 7.57 -1.29
C GLY A 158 10.49 6.91 -0.50
N PHE A 159 10.95 7.57 0.57
CA PHE A 159 12.06 7.11 1.37
C PHE A 159 13.39 6.88 0.61
N ALA A 160 13.53 7.41 -0.60
CA ALA A 160 14.80 7.37 -1.29
C ALA A 160 15.77 8.42 -0.70
N LYS A 161 17.08 8.21 -0.86
CA LYS A 161 18.07 9.26 -0.57
C LYS A 161 17.80 10.50 -1.43
N GLY A 162 18.35 11.65 -1.04
CA GLY A 162 18.20 12.91 -1.78
C GLY A 162 16.85 13.56 -1.52
N VAL A 163 16.15 13.97 -2.59
CA VAL A 163 14.91 14.77 -2.50
C VAL A 163 13.83 14.10 -1.65
N ASP A 164 13.58 12.81 -1.83
CA ASP A 164 12.51 12.10 -1.11
C ASP A 164 12.73 12.15 0.42
N LYS A 165 13.97 11.91 0.87
CA LYS A 165 14.34 12.00 2.28
C LYS A 165 14.27 13.43 2.78
N GLN A 166 14.78 14.40 2.02
CA GLN A 166 14.70 15.80 2.38
C GLN A 166 13.24 16.25 2.56
N ALA A 167 12.34 15.87 1.65
CA ALA A 167 10.94 16.22 1.73
C ALA A 167 10.27 15.69 3.01
N LEU A 168 10.54 14.43 3.36
CA LEU A 168 10.08 13.82 4.61
C LEU A 168 10.64 14.56 5.83
N ASP A 169 11.96 14.72 5.90
CA ASP A 169 12.62 15.32 7.07
C ASP A 169 12.19 16.79 7.24
N SER A 170 12.03 17.54 6.14
CA SER A 170 11.53 18.92 6.15
C SER A 170 10.10 19.00 6.65
N ALA A 171 9.21 18.12 6.17
CA ALA A 171 7.82 18.08 6.62
C ALA A 171 7.73 17.91 8.15
N LEU A 172 8.55 17.02 8.71
CA LEU A 172 8.60 16.78 10.15
C LEU A 172 9.23 17.95 10.92
N ASN A 173 10.28 18.57 10.38
CA ASN A 173 10.91 19.75 10.98
C ASN A 173 9.93 20.92 11.10
N TYR A 174 9.04 21.08 10.13
CA TYR A 174 8.01 22.11 10.13
C TYR A 174 6.71 21.68 10.82
N LYS A 175 6.75 20.61 11.63
CA LYS A 175 5.59 20.06 12.39
C LYS A 175 4.40 19.71 11.49
N GLY A 176 4.67 19.38 10.23
CA GLY A 176 3.69 18.83 9.30
C GLY A 176 3.64 17.32 9.37
N GLN A 177 2.90 16.73 8.42
CA GLN A 177 2.64 15.31 8.35
C GLN A 177 3.17 14.72 7.04
N SER A 178 3.54 13.43 7.05
CA SER A 178 4.08 12.77 5.87
C SER A 178 3.63 11.33 5.70
N ILE A 179 3.49 10.92 4.43
CA ILE A 179 3.25 9.52 4.04
C ILE A 179 4.50 8.99 3.35
N ILE A 180 5.06 7.92 3.89
CA ILE A 180 6.19 7.19 3.32
C ILE A 180 5.65 6.02 2.50
N VAL A 181 5.82 6.05 1.18
CA VAL A 181 5.40 4.94 0.30
C VAL A 181 6.60 4.08 -0.05
N LEU A 182 6.60 2.82 0.39
CA LEU A 182 7.78 1.93 0.35
C LEU A 182 7.94 1.17 -0.98
N PRO A 183 9.18 1.05 -1.51
CA PRO A 183 9.53 0.17 -2.63
C PRO A 183 9.79 -1.30 -2.22
N GLN A 184 9.22 -1.74 -1.10
CA GLN A 184 9.49 -3.04 -0.48
C GLN A 184 8.33 -3.45 0.41
N GLY A 185 8.32 -4.69 0.90
CA GLY A 185 7.36 -5.15 1.90
C GLY A 185 7.48 -4.37 3.20
N ILE A 186 6.36 -4.03 3.83
CA ILE A 186 6.40 -3.18 5.03
C ILE A 186 7.18 -3.82 6.18
N MET A 187 7.18 -5.16 6.31
CA MET A 187 7.91 -5.84 7.39
C MET A 187 9.43 -5.81 7.21
N THR A 188 9.93 -5.45 6.02
CA THR A 188 11.38 -5.33 5.75
C THR A 188 11.92 -3.93 6.00
N PHE A 189 11.05 -2.98 6.43
CA PHE A 189 11.39 -1.58 6.68
C PHE A 189 11.94 -1.30 8.09
N SER A 190 12.73 -2.22 8.64
CA SER A 190 13.16 -2.20 10.04
C SER A 190 13.97 -0.95 10.43
N SER A 191 14.88 -0.49 9.56
CA SER A 191 15.70 0.71 9.84
C SER A 191 14.88 1.99 9.85
N GLY A 192 13.98 2.17 8.89
CA GLY A 192 13.12 3.34 8.83
C GLY A 192 12.11 3.40 9.98
N PHE A 193 11.57 2.26 10.41
CA PHE A 193 10.74 2.23 11.62
C PHE A 193 11.48 2.68 12.87
N LYS A 194 12.78 2.38 12.99
CA LYS A 194 13.60 2.88 14.11
C LYS A 194 13.83 4.38 14.02
N THR A 195 14.12 4.90 12.81
CA THR A 195 14.38 6.33 12.60
C THR A 195 13.15 7.19 12.87
N TYR A 196 11.97 6.79 12.41
CA TYR A 196 10.74 7.60 12.49
C TYR A 196 9.74 7.09 13.54
N TYR A 197 10.21 6.30 14.51
CA TYR A 197 9.35 5.65 15.50
C TYR A 197 8.47 6.64 16.25
N GLN A 198 9.08 7.73 16.74
CA GLN A 198 8.37 8.76 17.51
C GLN A 198 7.30 9.46 16.68
N GLN A 199 7.58 9.78 15.42
CA GLN A 199 6.66 10.47 14.52
C GLN A 199 5.52 9.55 14.07
N ILE A 200 5.78 8.25 13.92
CA ILE A 200 4.73 7.25 13.65
C ILE A 200 3.79 7.14 14.85
N LEU A 201 4.32 7.13 16.09
CA LEU A 201 3.50 7.08 17.30
C LEU A 201 2.73 8.39 17.55
N ALA A 202 3.34 9.54 17.26
CA ALA A 202 2.70 10.84 17.36
C ALA A 202 1.56 11.03 16.33
N GLY A 203 1.52 10.20 15.29
CA GLY A 203 0.52 10.27 14.23
C GLY A 203 0.89 11.22 13.09
N ASP A 204 2.14 11.67 13.05
CA ASP A 204 2.67 12.58 12.02
C ASP A 204 3.14 11.82 10.77
N VAL A 205 3.49 10.54 10.93
CA VAL A 205 3.97 9.69 9.83
C VAL A 205 3.08 8.49 9.63
N LEU A 206 2.71 8.25 8.38
CA LEU A 206 2.13 7.00 7.92
C LEU A 206 3.12 6.28 6.99
N VAL A 207 3.40 5.03 7.27
CA VAL A 207 4.17 4.16 6.37
C VAL A 207 3.19 3.29 5.58
N LEU A 208 3.35 3.24 4.27
CA LEU A 208 2.49 2.52 3.33
C LEU A 208 3.31 1.65 2.39
N SER A 209 2.87 0.42 2.16
CA SER A 209 3.39 -0.49 1.12
C SER A 209 2.24 -1.20 0.40
N THR A 210 2.48 -1.60 -0.83
CA THR A 210 1.55 -2.39 -1.66
C THR A 210 2.14 -3.73 -2.07
N PHE A 211 3.35 -4.02 -1.59
CA PHE A 211 4.09 -5.24 -1.91
C PHE A 211 3.88 -6.29 -0.83
N PHE A 212 4.14 -7.56 -1.18
CA PHE A 212 4.04 -8.66 -0.24
C PHE A 212 4.75 -8.31 1.08
N PRO A 213 4.17 -8.54 2.27
CA PRO A 213 4.66 -7.96 3.52
C PRO A 213 6.15 -8.19 3.80
N LYS A 214 6.69 -9.34 3.39
CA LYS A 214 8.12 -9.71 3.54
C LYS A 214 8.97 -9.50 2.28
N ALA A 215 8.46 -8.81 1.26
CA ALA A 215 9.21 -8.57 0.03
C ALA A 215 10.49 -7.75 0.32
N PRO A 216 11.66 -8.18 -0.16
CA PRO A 216 12.88 -7.42 -0.01
C PRO A 216 12.84 -6.16 -0.89
N TRP A 217 13.73 -5.22 -0.58
CA TRP A 217 13.97 -4.09 -1.47
C TRP A 217 14.47 -4.55 -2.83
N LYS A 218 13.87 -4.03 -3.92
CA LYS A 218 14.37 -4.21 -5.28
C LYS A 218 14.14 -2.95 -6.10
N THR A 219 15.05 -2.67 -7.04
CA THR A 219 14.95 -1.54 -7.98
C THR A 219 13.66 -1.60 -8.81
N GLU A 220 13.26 -2.79 -9.25
CA GLU A 220 12.01 -3.02 -10.00
C GLU A 220 10.77 -2.60 -9.20
N LEU A 221 10.74 -2.91 -7.91
CA LEU A 221 9.64 -2.51 -7.02
C LEU A 221 9.61 -1.00 -6.83
N ALA A 222 10.77 -0.33 -6.80
CA ALA A 222 10.82 1.13 -6.77
C ALA A 222 10.18 1.75 -8.02
N MET A 223 10.42 1.18 -9.21
CA MET A 223 9.77 1.63 -10.45
C MET A 223 8.27 1.32 -10.46
N ALA A 224 7.87 0.12 -10.04
CA ALA A 224 6.48 -0.32 -10.01
C ALA A 224 5.61 0.52 -9.06
N ARG A 225 6.20 1.06 -7.99
CA ARG A 225 5.47 1.87 -7.02
C ARG A 225 5.26 3.31 -7.53
N ASN A 226 6.12 3.86 -8.42
CA ASN A 226 6.10 5.28 -8.86
C ASN A 226 4.69 5.81 -9.23
N PRO A 227 3.88 5.09 -10.01
CA PRO A 227 2.55 5.56 -10.38
C PRO A 227 1.61 5.76 -9.19
N ILE A 228 1.82 5.03 -8.09
CA ILE A 228 0.91 4.96 -6.95
C ILE A 228 0.94 6.27 -6.17
N TRP A 229 2.12 6.77 -5.77
CA TRP A 229 2.16 8.00 -4.98
C TRP A 229 2.24 9.29 -5.79
N LEU A 230 2.74 9.25 -7.04
CA LEU A 230 2.59 10.39 -7.97
C LEU A 230 1.13 10.77 -8.14
N ARG A 231 0.23 9.80 -7.98
CA ARG A 231 -1.22 9.95 -8.03
C ARG A 231 -1.88 9.94 -6.65
N ALA A 232 -1.12 9.86 -5.57
CA ALA A 232 -1.63 10.05 -4.21
C ALA A 232 -1.77 11.54 -3.87
N GLY A 233 -0.93 12.41 -4.46
CA GLY A 233 -1.05 13.86 -4.34
C GLY A 233 -2.25 14.43 -5.11
N SER A 234 -2.90 15.44 -4.55
CA SER A 234 -3.96 16.23 -5.18
C SER A 234 -4.07 17.61 -4.57
#